data_AF-A0A2T4JG78-F1
#
_entry.id   AF-A0A2T4JG78-F1
#
_cell.length_a   1.000
_cell.length_b   1.000
_cell.length_c   1.000
_cell.angle_alpha   90.00
_cell.angle_beta   90.00
_cell.angle_gamma   90.00
#
_symmetry.space_group_name_H-M   'P 1'
#
loop_
_entity.id
_entity.type
_entity.pdbx_description
1 polymer ?
#
loop_
_entity_poly.entity_id
_entity_poly.type
_entity_poly.pdbx_seq_one_letter_code
_entity_poly.pdbx_strand_id
1 'polypeptide(L)'
;ALAAEPWQLFVAALASGSGWVTMGAAAVNALIAPWFNLRRPAALGMAYNGASLGGVIFSPLWIALIAGIGFVPASLAIGGVMLAVVGVLSVLVFRHTPKSLGQAPDGAEGALPRPLTAQDESPIRRQFFRDRRFLTLAVGMMLGLFAQIGLLAHLFSLLVPVLGEGLTGFAMGGATLAAILGRSLVGWVMPASADRRLVACASYGVQVIGSLLFIVAAGDGGPWLFLG
;
A
#
# COMPACT_ATOMS: atom_id res chain seq x y z
N ALA A 1 19.77 -4.07 -20.53
CA ALA A 1 20.48 -2.85 -20.99
C ALA A 1 21.71 -2.47 -20.15
N LEU A 2 22.10 -3.26 -19.14
CA LEU A 2 23.36 -3.16 -18.36
C LEU A 2 23.72 -4.53 -17.75
N ALA A 3 22.72 -5.38 -17.52
CA ALA A 3 22.92 -6.76 -17.15
C ALA A 3 23.61 -7.54 -18.30
N ALA A 4 24.80 -8.07 -18.03
CA ALA A 4 25.56 -8.92 -18.95
C ALA A 4 25.03 -10.37 -18.92
N GLU A 5 24.50 -10.80 -17.76
CA GLU A 5 23.97 -12.14 -17.57
C GLU A 5 22.60 -12.10 -16.85
N PRO A 6 21.67 -13.03 -17.13
CA PRO A 6 20.32 -13.01 -16.55
C PRO A 6 20.28 -13.02 -15.02
N TRP A 7 21.27 -13.61 -14.36
CA TRP A 7 21.30 -13.68 -12.89
C TRP A 7 21.40 -12.32 -12.21
N GLN A 8 21.97 -11.33 -12.89
CA GLN A 8 22.10 -9.97 -12.38
C GLN A 8 20.73 -9.32 -12.18
N LEU A 9 19.74 -9.72 -12.98
CA LEU A 9 18.34 -9.29 -12.80
C LEU A 9 17.72 -9.88 -11.54
N PHE A 10 18.03 -11.14 -11.20
CA PHE A 10 17.55 -11.74 -9.95
C PHE A 10 18.14 -11.03 -8.73
N VAL A 11 19.43 -10.69 -8.76
CA VAL A 11 20.08 -9.91 -7.68
C VAL A 11 19.47 -8.52 -7.57
N ALA A 12 19.24 -7.83 -8.69
CA ALA A 12 18.58 -6.52 -8.69
C ALA A 12 17.14 -6.61 -8.15
N ALA A 13 16.39 -7.66 -8.51
CA ALA A 13 15.05 -7.92 -8.00
C ALA A 13 15.05 -8.17 -6.49
N LEU A 14 16.01 -8.96 -5.97
CA LEU A 14 16.17 -9.19 -4.54
C LEU A 14 16.49 -7.89 -3.79
N ALA A 15 17.43 -7.08 -4.31
CA ALA A 15 17.76 -5.79 -3.74
C ALA A 15 16.53 -4.86 -3.70
N SER A 16 15.78 -4.80 -4.80
CA SER A 16 14.56 -4.00 -4.91
C SER A 16 13.47 -4.47 -3.93
N GLY A 17 13.27 -5.79 -3.82
CA GLY A 17 12.32 -6.38 -2.88
C GLY A 17 12.71 -6.15 -1.41
N SER A 18 13.99 -6.19 -1.08
CA SER A 18 14.47 -5.91 0.28
C SER A 18 14.21 -4.45 0.69
N GLY A 19 14.43 -3.50 -0.23
CA GLY A 19 14.13 -2.07 0.00
C GLY A 19 12.64 -1.82 0.22
N TRP A 20 11.77 -2.55 -0.49
CA TRP A 20 10.31 -2.45 -0.30
C TRP A 20 9.88 -2.76 1.13
N VAL A 21 10.48 -3.77 1.78
CA VAL A 21 10.15 -4.13 3.17
C VAL A 21 10.48 -2.98 4.13
N THR A 22 11.61 -2.31 3.93
CA THR A 22 12.05 -1.19 4.78
C THR A 22 11.26 0.10 4.58
N MET A 23 10.52 0.23 3.48
CA MET A 23 9.71 1.42 3.16
C MET A 23 8.21 1.11 3.12
N GLY A 24 7.82 -0.14 3.38
CA GLY A 24 6.45 -0.61 3.23
C GLY A 24 5.54 -0.26 4.39
N ALA A 25 4.44 -1.00 4.50
CA ALA A 25 3.36 -0.77 5.46
C ALA A 25 3.84 -0.59 6.91
N ALA A 26 4.83 -1.36 7.35
CA ALA A 26 5.37 -1.29 8.70
C ALA A 26 6.09 0.04 8.97
N ALA A 27 6.91 0.51 8.03
CA ALA A 27 7.63 1.78 8.14
C ALA A 27 6.67 2.97 8.12
N VAL A 28 5.70 2.98 7.20
CA VAL A 28 4.64 3.99 7.14
C VAL A 28 3.86 4.06 8.45
N ASN A 29 3.48 2.89 9.01
CA ASN A 29 2.78 2.85 10.29
C ASN A 29 3.66 3.35 11.45
N ALA A 30 4.95 3.03 11.48
CA ALA A 30 5.87 3.51 12.50
C ALA A 30 6.04 5.04 12.49
N LEU A 31 6.00 5.65 11.30
CA LEU A 31 6.05 7.11 11.15
C LEU A 31 4.75 7.81 11.58
N ILE A 32 3.59 7.18 11.34
CA ILE A 32 2.28 7.81 11.57
C ILE A 32 1.75 7.56 12.99
N ALA A 33 1.98 6.36 13.55
CA ALA A 33 1.41 5.96 14.83
C ALA A 33 1.72 6.89 16.02
N PRO A 34 2.90 7.53 16.12
CA PRO A 34 3.19 8.49 17.19
C PRO A 34 2.35 9.77 17.14
N TRP A 35 1.90 10.18 15.94
CA TRP A 35 1.22 11.46 15.72
C TRP A 35 -0.28 11.40 15.93
N PHE A 36 -0.91 10.28 15.59
CA PHE A 36 -2.36 10.12 15.64
C PHE A 36 -2.74 9.06 16.66
N ASN A 37 -3.75 9.29 17.50
CA ASN A 37 -4.37 8.23 18.32
C ASN A 37 -5.79 7.90 17.83
N LEU A 38 -6.65 8.92 17.72
CA LEU A 38 -8.06 8.73 17.33
C LEU A 38 -8.18 8.57 15.81
N ARG A 39 -7.51 9.43 15.04
CA ARG A 39 -7.61 9.46 13.57
C ARG A 39 -6.59 8.58 12.87
N ARG A 40 -6.03 7.57 13.56
CA ARG A 40 -5.02 6.64 12.99
C ARG A 40 -5.45 6.00 11.66
N PRO A 41 -6.69 5.45 11.54
CA PRO A 41 -7.09 4.80 10.29
C PRO A 41 -7.17 5.77 9.12
N ALA A 42 -7.67 6.99 9.34
CA ALA A 42 -7.74 8.04 8.33
C ALA A 42 -6.33 8.48 7.88
N ALA A 43 -5.41 8.70 8.82
CA ALA A 43 -4.03 9.09 8.52
C ALA A 43 -3.29 8.01 7.72
N LEU A 44 -3.43 6.73 8.11
CA LEU A 44 -2.88 5.60 7.37
C LEU A 44 -3.51 5.51 5.97
N GLY A 45 -4.83 5.65 5.84
CA GLY A 45 -5.53 5.65 4.56
C GLY A 45 -5.00 6.73 3.62
N MET A 46 -4.82 7.95 4.13
CA MET A 46 -4.25 9.07 3.37
C MET A 46 -2.82 8.78 2.90
N ALA A 47 -1.97 8.23 3.77
CA ALA A 47 -0.61 7.86 3.40
C ALA A 47 -0.58 6.77 2.31
N TYR A 48 -1.42 5.74 2.42
CA TYR A 48 -1.52 4.70 1.40
C TYR A 48 -2.15 5.18 0.09
N ASN A 49 -3.02 6.19 0.13
CA ASN A 49 -3.55 6.81 -1.09
C ASN A 49 -2.45 7.48 -1.91
N GLY A 50 -1.42 8.03 -1.25
CA GLY A 50 -0.24 8.59 -1.91
C GLY A 50 0.47 7.56 -2.81
N ALA A 51 0.56 6.30 -2.38
CA ALA A 51 1.14 5.23 -3.20
C ALA A 51 0.32 4.96 -4.49
N SER A 52 -1.00 4.96 -4.39
CA SER A 52 -1.87 4.77 -5.56
C SER A 52 -1.82 5.94 -6.53
N LEU A 53 -1.82 7.17 -6.01
CA LEU A 53 -1.66 8.36 -6.85
C LEU A 53 -0.29 8.38 -7.53
N GLY A 54 0.76 7.95 -6.81
CA GLY A 54 2.09 7.76 -7.36
C GLY A 54 2.09 6.78 -8.54
N GLY A 55 1.43 5.63 -8.43
CA GLY A 55 1.30 4.69 -9.53
C GLY A 55 0.65 5.31 -10.78
N VAL A 56 -0.45 6.05 -10.61
CA VAL A 56 -1.18 6.68 -11.72
C VAL A 56 -0.37 7.79 -12.40
N ILE A 57 0.32 8.62 -11.62
CA ILE A 57 1.07 9.77 -12.13
C ILE A 57 2.44 9.34 -12.68
N PHE A 58 3.20 8.55 -11.93
CA PHE A 58 4.58 8.24 -12.29
C PHE A 58 4.70 7.16 -13.37
N SER A 59 3.74 6.25 -13.53
CA SER A 59 3.80 5.23 -14.60
C SER A 59 3.88 5.84 -16.02
N PRO A 60 2.96 6.74 -16.45
CA PRO A 60 3.06 7.37 -17.77
C PRO A 60 4.28 8.29 -17.88
N LEU A 61 4.67 8.99 -16.80
CA LEU A 61 5.88 9.81 -16.79
C LEU A 61 7.14 8.96 -16.99
N TRP A 62 7.19 7.78 -16.38
CA TRP A 62 8.29 6.83 -16.54
C TRP A 62 8.38 6.34 -18.00
N ILE A 63 7.25 6.00 -18.61
CA ILE A 63 7.19 5.60 -20.03
C ILE A 63 7.68 6.75 -20.93
N ALA A 64 7.16 7.96 -20.74
CA ALA A 64 7.55 9.13 -21.51
C ALA A 64 9.05 9.46 -21.36
N LEU A 65 9.60 9.33 -20.15
CA LEU A 65 11.02 9.56 -19.90
C LEU A 65 11.89 8.50 -20.58
N ILE A 66 11.51 7.22 -20.49
CA ILE A 66 12.20 6.14 -21.23
C ILE A 66 12.16 6.41 -22.73
N ALA A 67 11.02 6.81 -23.28
CA ALA A 67 10.88 7.09 -24.70
C ALA A 67 11.76 8.26 -25.15
N GLY A 68 11.96 9.27 -24.27
CA GLY A 68 12.76 10.45 -24.58
C GLY A 68 14.27 10.26 -24.45
N ILE A 69 14.74 9.65 -23.36
CA ILE A 69 16.19 9.57 -23.05
C ILE A 69 16.72 8.14 -23.00
N GLY A 70 15.87 7.12 -23.16
CA GLY A 70 16.24 5.72 -23.06
C GLY A 70 16.18 5.17 -21.63
N PHE A 71 16.16 3.85 -21.51
CA PHE A 71 15.89 3.14 -20.25
C PHE A 71 16.92 3.41 -19.15
N VAL A 72 18.23 3.33 -19.47
CA VAL A 72 19.31 3.44 -18.48
C VAL A 72 19.36 4.84 -17.83
N PRO A 73 19.48 5.95 -18.58
CA PRO A 73 19.52 7.27 -17.97
C PRO A 73 18.19 7.64 -17.30
N ALA A 74 17.03 7.20 -17.81
CA ALA A 74 15.74 7.37 -17.14
C ALA A 74 15.74 6.68 -15.75
N SER A 75 16.21 5.43 -15.68
CA SER A 75 16.26 4.67 -14.43
C SER A 75 17.21 5.30 -13.41
N LEU A 76 18.38 5.79 -13.86
CA LEU A 76 19.32 6.50 -12.99
C LEU A 76 18.77 7.83 -12.49
N ALA A 77 18.14 8.61 -13.37
CA ALA A 77 17.54 9.89 -13.02
C ALA A 77 16.46 9.71 -11.94
N ILE A 78 15.55 8.75 -12.13
CA ILE A 78 14.46 8.56 -11.18
C ILE A 78 14.97 7.93 -9.89
N GLY A 79 15.91 6.98 -9.95
CA GLY A 79 16.58 6.47 -8.75
C GLY A 79 17.26 7.57 -7.93
N GLY A 80 17.96 8.49 -8.60
CA GLY A 80 18.59 9.65 -7.98
C GLY A 80 17.59 10.62 -7.35
N VAL A 81 16.52 10.98 -8.08
CA VAL A 81 15.44 11.83 -7.56
C VAL A 81 14.78 11.19 -6.35
N MET A 82 14.51 9.87 -6.40
CA MET A 82 13.91 9.14 -5.28
C MET A 82 14.80 9.19 -4.03
N LEU A 83 16.10 8.92 -4.17
CA LEU A 83 17.05 9.01 -3.06
C LEU A 83 17.14 10.42 -2.49
N ALA A 84 17.17 11.45 -3.35
CA ALA A 84 17.21 12.84 -2.92
C ALA A 84 15.94 13.22 -2.14
N VAL A 85 14.77 12.94 -2.68
CA VAL A 85 13.47 13.26 -2.05
C VAL A 85 13.33 12.52 -0.72
N VAL A 86 13.56 11.21 -0.69
CA VAL A 86 13.45 10.42 0.55
C VAL A 86 14.48 10.86 1.58
N GLY A 87 15.71 11.16 1.16
CA GLY A 87 16.76 11.67 2.05
C GLY A 87 16.38 13.01 2.68
N VAL A 88 15.90 13.96 1.87
CA VAL A 88 15.44 15.26 2.33
C VAL A 88 14.25 15.13 3.29
N LEU A 89 13.24 14.33 2.93
CA LEU A 89 12.08 14.09 3.81
C LEU A 89 12.48 13.38 5.11
N SER A 90 13.46 12.48 5.07
CA SER A 90 13.96 11.79 6.25
C SER A 90 14.56 12.76 7.27
N VAL A 91 15.34 13.74 6.78
CA VAL A 91 15.99 14.75 7.64
C VAL A 91 15.01 15.83 8.10
N LEU A 92 14.19 16.36 7.18
CA LEU A 92 13.33 17.51 7.45
C LEU A 92 11.99 17.14 8.08
N VAL A 93 11.45 15.96 7.78
CA VAL A 93 10.09 15.58 8.17
C VAL A 93 10.10 14.37 9.10
N PHE A 94 10.59 13.21 8.64
CA PHE A 94 10.39 11.93 9.33
C PHE A 94 11.18 11.77 10.64
N ARG A 95 12.27 12.54 10.82
CA ARG A 95 13.01 12.58 12.09
C ARG A 95 12.19 13.19 13.24
N HIS A 96 11.22 14.05 12.93
CA HIS A 96 10.46 14.74 13.95
C HIS A 96 9.36 13.84 14.52
N THR A 97 9.15 13.96 15.83
CA THR A 97 8.04 13.38 16.58
C THR A 97 7.22 14.51 17.20
N PRO A 98 5.96 14.27 17.61
CA PRO A 98 5.18 15.29 18.32
C PRO A 98 5.96 15.85 19.51
N LYS A 99 6.59 14.97 20.30
CA LYS A 99 7.40 15.34 21.46
C LYS A 99 8.60 16.23 21.10
N SER A 100 9.31 15.96 20.01
CA SER A 100 10.46 16.80 19.61
C SER A 100 10.05 18.19 19.15
N LEU A 101 8.78 18.37 18.75
CA LEU A 101 8.21 19.67 18.37
C LEU A 101 7.40 20.32 19.49
N GLY A 102 7.37 19.75 20.70
CA GLY A 102 6.55 20.25 21.80
C GLY A 102 5.04 20.11 21.57
N GLN A 103 4.63 19.23 20.65
CA GLN A 103 3.23 18.97 20.31
C GLN A 103 2.71 17.70 20.99
N ALA A 104 1.40 17.65 21.21
CA ALA A 104 0.71 16.46 21.68
C ALA A 104 0.16 15.65 20.49
N PRO A 105 0.12 14.30 20.57
CA PRO A 105 -0.55 13.48 19.57
C PRO A 105 -2.05 13.79 19.46
N ASP A 106 -2.64 13.59 18.27
CA ASP A 106 -4.08 13.74 18.06
C ASP A 106 -4.88 12.86 19.03
N GLY A 107 -5.86 13.47 19.72
CA GLY A 107 -6.66 12.85 20.76
C GLY A 107 -6.02 12.79 22.16
N ALA A 108 -4.92 13.52 22.40
CA ALA A 108 -4.33 13.66 23.74
C ALA A 108 -5.06 14.68 24.62
N GLU A 109 -5.72 15.68 24.04
CA GLU A 109 -6.54 16.66 24.77
C GLU A 109 -7.79 15.97 25.34
N GLY A 110 -7.81 15.79 26.66
CA GLY A 110 -8.89 15.08 27.37
C GLY A 110 -8.57 13.63 27.77
N ALA A 111 -7.41 13.10 27.39
CA ALA A 111 -6.94 11.84 27.94
C ALA A 111 -6.38 12.09 29.36
N LEU A 112 -7.01 11.50 30.39
CA LEU A 112 -6.38 11.37 31.70
C LEU A 112 -4.96 10.83 31.50
N PRO A 113 -3.93 11.35 32.20
CA PRO A 113 -2.57 10.85 32.09
C PRO A 113 -2.60 9.37 32.45
N ARG A 114 -2.65 8.50 31.43
CA ARG A 114 -2.34 7.10 31.63
C ARG A 114 -0.87 7.10 31.99
N PRO A 115 -0.49 6.56 33.15
CA PRO A 115 0.91 6.37 33.43
C PRO A 115 1.50 5.66 32.23
N LEU A 116 2.56 6.22 31.67
CA LEU A 116 3.47 5.49 30.82
C LEU A 116 4.00 4.37 31.70
N THR A 117 3.26 3.27 31.84
CA THR A 117 3.88 2.00 32.11
C THR A 117 4.90 1.90 31.01
N ALA A 118 6.18 2.11 31.36
CA ALA A 118 7.28 1.58 30.60
C ALA A 118 6.80 0.19 30.20
N GLN A 119 6.49 0.01 28.92
CA GLN A 119 6.32 -1.34 28.44
C GLN A 119 7.68 -1.94 28.69
N ASP A 120 7.76 -2.74 29.75
CA ASP A 120 8.91 -3.59 30.01
C ASP A 120 9.31 -4.12 28.64
N GLU A 121 10.59 -3.93 28.30
CA GLU A 121 11.23 -4.60 27.18
C GLU A 121 11.28 -6.11 27.50
N SER A 122 10.10 -6.71 27.65
CA SER A 122 9.88 -8.13 27.66
C SER A 122 10.39 -8.67 26.32
N PRO A 123 10.92 -9.91 26.27
CA PRO A 123 11.41 -10.54 25.05
C PRO A 123 10.24 -10.90 24.11
N ILE A 124 9.58 -9.87 23.57
CA ILE A 124 8.29 -9.88 22.89
C ILE A 124 8.38 -10.50 21.48
N ARG A 125 9.58 -10.71 20.92
CA ARG A 125 9.74 -11.18 19.53
C ARG A 125 9.18 -12.57 19.23
N ARG A 126 9.02 -13.47 20.22
CA ARG A 126 8.58 -14.86 19.98
C ARG A 126 7.18 -15.21 20.48
N GLN A 127 6.58 -14.39 21.34
CA GLN A 127 5.29 -14.74 21.96
C GLN A 127 4.11 -14.55 20.99
N PHE A 128 4.20 -13.61 20.04
CA PHE A 128 3.19 -13.42 18.99
C PHE A 128 3.05 -14.62 18.04
N PHE A 129 4.13 -15.36 17.78
CA PHE A 129 4.07 -16.58 16.97
C PHE A 129 3.27 -17.70 17.64
N ARG A 130 2.90 -17.56 18.92
CA ARG A 130 2.05 -18.52 19.65
C ARG A 130 0.61 -18.04 19.77
N ASP A 131 0.31 -16.78 19.44
CA ASP A 131 -1.05 -16.24 19.49
C ASP A 131 -1.82 -16.61 18.22
N ARG A 132 -2.80 -17.51 18.36
CA ARG A 132 -3.65 -17.96 17.26
C ARG A 132 -4.45 -16.82 16.61
N ARG A 133 -4.87 -15.82 17.38
CA ARG A 133 -5.63 -14.68 16.82
C ARG A 133 -4.74 -13.87 15.89
N PHE A 134 -3.51 -13.60 16.32
CA PHE A 134 -2.51 -12.94 15.49
C PHE A 134 -2.17 -13.76 14.24
N LEU A 135 -1.88 -15.06 14.39
CA LEU A 135 -1.54 -15.93 13.26
C LEU A 135 -2.65 -16.00 12.21
N THR A 136 -3.92 -16.17 12.62
CA THR A 136 -5.04 -16.23 11.67
C THR A 136 -5.22 -14.91 10.91
N LEU A 137 -5.02 -13.77 11.56
CA LEU A 137 -5.09 -12.46 10.93
C LEU A 137 -3.90 -12.22 9.99
N ALA A 138 -2.69 -12.62 10.40
CA ALA A 138 -1.48 -12.50 9.58
C ALA A 138 -1.57 -13.37 8.31
N VAL A 139 -1.98 -14.63 8.45
CA VAL A 139 -2.16 -15.55 7.32
C VAL A 139 -3.27 -15.05 6.39
N GLY A 140 -4.40 -14.61 6.94
CA GLY A 140 -5.48 -14.02 6.13
C GLY A 140 -5.02 -12.80 5.34
N MET A 141 -4.28 -11.89 5.98
CA MET A 141 -3.71 -10.71 5.32
C MET A 141 -2.70 -11.09 4.23
N MET A 142 -1.83 -12.07 4.50
CA MET A 142 -0.84 -12.55 3.54
C MET A 142 -1.49 -13.16 2.31
N LEU A 143 -2.48 -14.05 2.49
CA LEU A 143 -3.21 -14.65 1.38
C LEU A 143 -3.99 -13.62 0.58
N GLY A 144 -4.63 -12.67 1.28
CA GLY A 144 -5.37 -11.58 0.65
C GLY A 144 -4.47 -10.67 -0.19
N LEU A 145 -3.34 -10.23 0.36
CA LEU A 145 -2.35 -9.42 -0.39
C LEU A 145 -1.76 -10.19 -1.57
N PHE A 146 -1.47 -11.48 -1.40
CA PHE A 146 -0.97 -12.33 -2.48
C PHE A 146 -1.98 -12.40 -3.63
N ALA A 147 -3.25 -12.70 -3.33
CA ALA A 147 -4.30 -12.74 -4.33
C ALA A 147 -4.50 -11.39 -5.01
N GLN A 148 -4.49 -10.29 -4.25
CA GLN A 148 -4.68 -8.94 -4.78
C GLN A 148 -3.54 -8.53 -5.71
N ILE A 149 -2.28 -8.75 -5.32
CA ILE A 149 -1.12 -8.41 -6.15
C ILE A 149 -1.07 -9.31 -7.39
N GLY A 150 -1.36 -10.61 -7.23
CA GLY A 150 -1.41 -11.55 -8.34
C GLY A 150 -2.49 -11.20 -9.36
N LEU A 151 -3.70 -10.87 -8.90
CA LEU A 151 -4.78 -10.43 -9.78
C LEU A 151 -4.38 -9.15 -10.52
N LEU A 152 -3.92 -8.11 -9.80
CA LEU A 152 -3.52 -6.84 -10.43
C LEU A 152 -2.40 -7.00 -11.46
N ALA A 153 -1.42 -7.88 -11.19
CA ALA A 153 -0.31 -8.15 -12.10
C ALA A 153 -0.78 -8.76 -13.43
N HIS A 154 -1.86 -9.54 -13.43
CA HIS A 154 -2.41 -10.19 -14.62
C HIS A 154 -3.65 -9.50 -15.20
N LEU A 155 -4.29 -8.60 -14.43
CA LEU A 155 -5.58 -8.00 -14.78
C LEU A 155 -5.51 -7.25 -16.12
N PHE A 156 -4.46 -6.46 -16.35
CA PHE A 156 -4.29 -5.75 -17.63
C PHE A 156 -4.23 -6.73 -18.80
N SER A 157 -3.38 -7.76 -18.70
CA SER A 157 -3.22 -8.77 -19.75
C SER A 157 -4.48 -9.60 -19.99
N LEU A 158 -5.34 -9.77 -18.99
CA LEU A 158 -6.63 -10.44 -19.12
C LEU A 158 -7.70 -9.55 -19.77
N LEU A 159 -7.65 -8.24 -19.52
CA LEU A 159 -8.64 -7.29 -20.04
C LEU A 159 -8.33 -6.79 -21.46
N VAL A 160 -7.06 -6.61 -21.83
CA VAL A 160 -6.69 -6.11 -23.17
C VAL A 160 -7.29 -6.93 -24.32
N PRO A 161 -7.27 -8.28 -24.31
CA PRO A 161 -7.86 -9.07 -25.39
C PRO A 161 -9.38 -8.87 -25.57
N VAL A 162 -10.08 -8.44 -24.53
CA VAL A 162 -11.55 -8.32 -24.51
C VAL A 162 -12.00 -6.87 -24.74
N LEU A 163 -11.36 -5.91 -24.08
CA LEU A 163 -11.75 -4.49 -24.07
C LEU A 163 -10.89 -3.62 -24.99
N GLY A 164 -9.74 -4.12 -25.45
CA GLY A 164 -8.72 -3.31 -26.10
C GLY A 164 -7.94 -2.42 -25.11
N GLU A 165 -6.79 -1.89 -25.55
CA GLU A 165 -5.85 -1.18 -24.68
C GLU A 165 -6.46 0.07 -24.03
N GLY A 166 -7.22 0.86 -24.80
CA GLY A 166 -7.80 2.13 -24.32
C GLY A 166 -8.81 1.94 -23.18
N LEU A 167 -9.83 1.09 -23.39
CA LEU A 167 -10.84 0.82 -22.38
C LEU A 167 -10.25 0.08 -21.17
N THR A 168 -9.26 -0.79 -21.38
CA THR A 168 -8.54 -1.45 -20.28
C THR A 168 -7.81 -0.43 -19.40
N GLY A 169 -7.17 0.58 -20.01
CA GLY A 169 -6.55 1.68 -19.27
C GLY A 169 -7.57 2.45 -18.40
N PHE A 170 -8.75 2.74 -18.94
CA PHE A 170 -9.83 3.36 -18.16
C PHE A 170 -10.34 2.45 -17.03
N ALA A 171 -10.50 1.15 -17.27
CA ALA A 171 -10.90 0.18 -16.25
C ALA A 171 -9.89 0.14 -15.09
N MET A 172 -8.58 0.08 -15.39
CA MET A 172 -7.53 0.09 -14.37
C MET A 172 -7.46 1.42 -13.60
N GLY A 173 -7.66 2.55 -14.29
CA GLY A 173 -7.79 3.86 -13.66
C GLY A 173 -8.98 3.93 -12.71
N GLY A 174 -10.14 3.42 -13.15
CA GLY A 174 -11.36 3.31 -12.35
C GLY A 174 -11.18 2.42 -11.11
N ALA A 175 -10.53 1.26 -11.26
CA ALA A 175 -10.19 0.38 -10.14
C ALA A 175 -9.29 1.07 -9.11
N THR A 176 -8.31 1.86 -9.59
CA THR A 176 -7.44 2.64 -8.70
C THR A 176 -8.22 3.73 -7.96
N LEU A 177 -9.13 4.42 -8.65
CA LEU A 177 -10.00 5.41 -8.03
C LEU A 177 -10.93 4.77 -6.99
N ALA A 178 -11.55 3.64 -7.31
CA ALA A 178 -12.36 2.87 -6.37
C ALA A 178 -11.57 2.46 -5.12
N ALA A 179 -10.31 2.02 -5.29
CA ALA A 179 -9.43 1.69 -4.17
C ALA A 179 -9.08 2.92 -3.29
N ILE A 180 -8.89 4.10 -3.88
CA ILE A 180 -8.67 5.36 -3.14
C ILE A 180 -9.93 5.75 -2.37
N LEU A 181 -11.10 5.74 -3.03
CA LEU A 181 -12.37 6.10 -2.42
C LEU A 181 -12.73 5.14 -1.29
N GLY A 182 -12.59 3.83 -1.51
CA GLY A 182 -12.87 2.80 -0.51
C GLY A 182 -12.01 2.94 0.74
N ARG A 183 -10.68 3.11 0.59
CA ARG A 183 -9.78 3.33 1.75
C ARG A 183 -10.08 4.63 2.48
N SER A 184 -10.39 5.70 1.75
CA SER A 184 -10.73 7.00 2.35
C SER A 184 -12.03 6.93 3.15
N LEU A 185 -13.05 6.28 2.59
CA LEU A 185 -14.34 6.07 3.23
C LEU A 185 -14.20 5.25 4.51
N VAL A 186 -13.52 4.10 4.45
CA VAL A 186 -13.26 3.27 5.63
C VAL A 186 -12.45 4.03 6.67
N GLY A 187 -11.40 4.76 6.26
CA GLY A 187 -10.58 5.55 7.17
C GLY A 187 -11.36 6.66 7.90
N TRP A 188 -12.34 7.27 7.23
CA TRP A 188 -13.15 8.35 7.80
C TRP A 188 -14.33 7.85 8.64
N VAL A 189 -15.03 6.82 8.18
CA VAL A 189 -16.26 6.32 8.81
C VAL A 189 -15.98 5.38 9.97
N MET A 190 -14.83 4.66 9.97
CA MET A 190 -14.55 3.64 10.99
C MET A 190 -14.39 4.25 12.39
N PRO A 191 -15.28 3.91 13.35
CA PRO A 191 -15.15 4.35 14.73
C PRO A 191 -13.89 3.79 15.40
N ALA A 192 -13.35 4.51 16.39
CA ALA A 192 -12.19 4.06 17.15
C ALA A 192 -12.42 2.73 17.91
N SER A 193 -13.67 2.41 18.24
CA SER A 193 -14.11 1.19 18.94
C SER A 193 -14.44 0.02 18.00
N ALA A 194 -14.38 0.21 16.68
CA ALA A 194 -14.76 -0.83 15.73
C ALA A 194 -13.81 -2.03 15.78
N ASP A 195 -14.37 -3.24 15.63
CA ASP A 195 -13.57 -4.44 15.47
C ASP A 195 -12.92 -4.46 14.08
N ARG A 196 -11.61 -4.17 14.07
CA ARG A 196 -10.79 -4.13 12.85
C ARG A 196 -10.80 -5.46 12.09
N ARG A 197 -11.05 -6.59 12.76
CA ARG A 197 -11.13 -7.91 12.13
C ARG A 197 -12.38 -8.02 11.29
N LEU A 198 -13.53 -7.55 11.77
CA LEU A 198 -14.78 -7.56 11.01
C LEU A 198 -14.69 -6.66 9.79
N VAL A 199 -14.08 -5.47 9.93
CA VAL A 199 -13.85 -4.55 8.81
C VAL A 199 -12.94 -5.19 7.75
N ALA A 200 -11.87 -5.88 8.17
CA ALA A 200 -11.02 -6.62 7.24
C ALA A 200 -11.79 -7.76 6.53
N CYS A 201 -12.59 -8.55 7.27
CA CYS A 201 -13.43 -9.59 6.68
C CYS A 201 -14.42 -9.04 5.65
N ALA A 202 -15.08 -7.91 5.95
CA ALA A 202 -15.99 -7.26 5.01
C ALA A 202 -15.25 -6.79 3.75
N SER A 203 -14.06 -6.20 3.90
CA SER A 203 -13.23 -5.78 2.76
C SER A 203 -12.78 -6.95 1.89
N TYR A 204 -12.42 -8.09 2.48
CA TYR A 204 -12.13 -9.30 1.72
C TYR A 204 -13.37 -9.89 1.05
N GLY A 205 -14.55 -9.82 1.70
CA GLY A 205 -15.81 -10.20 1.08
C GLY A 205 -16.08 -9.43 -0.21
N VAL A 206 -15.88 -8.11 -0.19
CA VAL A 206 -16.01 -7.26 -1.39
C VAL A 206 -15.03 -7.69 -2.49
N GLN A 207 -13.75 -7.94 -2.15
CA GLN A 207 -12.76 -8.39 -3.12
C GLN A 207 -13.08 -9.76 -3.73
N VAL A 208 -13.59 -10.69 -2.92
CA VAL A 208 -14.02 -12.01 -3.40
C VAL A 208 -15.22 -11.88 -4.34
N ILE A 209 -16.21 -11.06 -3.98
CA ILE A 209 -17.37 -10.79 -4.84
C ILE A 209 -16.93 -10.18 -6.18
N GLY A 210 -16.06 -9.16 -6.15
CA GLY A 210 -15.50 -8.55 -7.37
C GLY A 210 -14.76 -9.58 -8.24
N SER A 211 -13.92 -10.41 -7.63
CA SER A 211 -13.19 -11.46 -8.34
C SER A 211 -14.13 -12.51 -8.97
N LEU A 212 -15.19 -12.90 -8.28
CA LEU A 212 -16.20 -13.83 -8.80
C LEU A 212 -17.00 -13.21 -9.94
N LEU A 213 -17.39 -11.94 -9.81
CA LEU A 213 -18.06 -11.19 -10.89
C LEU A 213 -17.15 -11.09 -12.12
N PHE A 214 -15.87 -10.82 -11.92
CA PHE A 214 -14.88 -10.80 -13.00
C PHE A 214 -14.80 -12.14 -13.73
N ILE A 215 -14.73 -13.26 -12.99
CA ILE A 215 -14.70 -14.61 -13.58
C ILE A 215 -15.97 -14.92 -14.38
N VAL A 216 -17.14 -14.59 -13.84
CA VAL A 216 -18.42 -14.84 -14.53
C VAL A 216 -18.53 -13.96 -15.78
N ALA A 217 -18.15 -12.69 -15.68
CA ALA A 217 -18.22 -11.73 -16.78
C ALA A 217 -17.17 -11.98 -17.88
N ALA A 218 -16.05 -12.65 -17.56
CA ALA A 218 -15.00 -12.99 -18.52
C ALA A 218 -15.48 -13.92 -19.65
N GLY A 219 -16.54 -14.71 -19.42
CA GLY A 219 -17.14 -15.57 -20.45
C GLY A 219 -17.99 -14.82 -21.47
N ASP A 220 -18.63 -13.71 -21.06
CA ASP A 220 -19.64 -13.01 -21.87
C ASP A 220 -19.10 -11.73 -22.53
N GLY A 221 -17.94 -11.21 -22.11
CA GLY A 221 -17.33 -10.00 -22.66
C GLY A 221 -18.13 -8.71 -22.43
N GLY A 222 -19.17 -8.77 -21.59
CA GLY A 222 -20.13 -7.69 -21.37
C GLY A 222 -19.65 -6.59 -20.40
N PRO A 223 -20.45 -5.52 -20.22
CA PRO A 223 -20.12 -4.38 -19.35
C PRO A 223 -19.96 -4.76 -17.86
N TRP A 224 -20.39 -5.96 -17.46
CA TRP A 224 -20.18 -6.53 -16.14
C TRP A 224 -18.70 -6.72 -15.77
N LEU A 225 -17.79 -6.76 -16.77
CA LEU A 225 -16.35 -6.77 -16.55
C LEU A 225 -15.83 -5.52 -15.82
N PHE A 226 -16.55 -4.39 -15.90
CA PHE A 226 -16.18 -3.17 -15.17
C PHE A 226 -16.65 -3.16 -13.71
N LEU A 227 -17.53 -4.09 -13.32
CA LEU A 227 -18.05 -4.20 -11.95
C LEU A 227 -17.25 -5.15 -11.06
N GLY A 228 -16.47 -6.05 -11.66
CA GLY A 228 -15.55 -6.95 -10.94
C GLY A 228 -14.22 -6.29 -10.63
#